data_AF-A0A4P7GNU9-F1
#
_entry.id   AF-A0A4P7GNU9-F1
#
_cell.length_a   1.000
_cell.length_b   1.000
_cell.length_c   1.000
_cell.angle_alpha   90.00
_cell.angle_beta   90.00
_cell.angle_gamma   90.00
#
_symmetry.space_group_name_H-M   'P 1'
#
loop_
_entity.id
_entity.type
_entity.pdbx_description
1 polymer ?
#
loop_
_entity_poly.entity_id
_entity_poly.type
_entity_poly.pdbx_seq_one_letter_code
_entity_poly.pdbx_strand_id
1 'polypeptide(L)' 'MPTVASSVDLVVHLSLDEQGVRRVQEIVAVPGRVEADVIETESIFERVDGELQRAHGMPPRLDRFAHLGIDIHQVLEGAL' A
#
# COMPACT_ATOMS: atom_id res chain seq x y z
N MET A 1 13.36 -7.79 17.41
CA MET A 1 12.20 -8.31 16.66
C MET A 1 11.45 -7.14 16.04
N PRO A 2 11.23 -7.09 14.73
CA PRO A 2 10.43 -6.04 14.08
C PRO A 2 8.94 -6.41 14.19
N THR A 3 8.38 -6.34 15.39
CA THR A 3 7.07 -6.96 15.71
C THR A 3 5.88 -6.22 15.10
N VAL A 4 5.97 -4.90 14.89
CA VAL A 4 4.89 -4.13 14.28
C VAL A 4 4.85 -4.33 12.77
N ALA A 5 6.01 -4.28 12.10
CA ALA A 5 6.10 -4.44 10.66
C ALA A 5 5.62 -5.80 10.16
N SER A 6 5.83 -6.86 10.94
CA SER A 6 5.33 -8.19 10.59
C SER A 6 3.82 -8.35 10.76
N SER A 7 3.17 -7.39 11.44
CA SER A 7 1.74 -7.41 11.80
C SER A 7 0.90 -6.46 10.95
N VAL A 8 1.54 -5.70 10.05
CA VAL A 8 0.88 -4.74 9.16
C VAL A 8 1.13 -5.17 7.72
N ASP A 9 0.07 -5.15 6.92
CA ASP A 9 0.13 -5.57 5.50
C ASP A 9 0.27 -4.35 4.58
N LEU A 10 -0.40 -3.26 4.95
CA LEU A 10 -0.46 -2.01 4.19
C LEU A 10 -0.32 -0.82 5.14
N VAL A 11 0.36 0.22 4.68
CA VAL A 11 0.36 1.55 5.32
C VAL A 11 -0.26 2.54 4.34
N VAL A 12 -1.26 3.28 4.82
CA VAL A 12 -1.88 4.39 4.07
C VAL A 12 -1.43 5.69 4.72
N HIS A 13 -0.57 6.43 4.02
CA HIS A 13 -0.08 7.70 4.51
C HIS A 13 -1.02 8.83 4.06
N LEU A 14 -1.53 9.58 5.02
CA LEU A 14 -2.36 10.75 4.79
C LEU A 14 -1.59 12.03 5.15
N SER A 15 -1.77 13.09 4.37
CA SER A 15 -1.40 14.45 4.79
C SER A 15 -2.62 15.37 4.79
N LEU A 16 -2.51 16.50 5.48
CA LEU A 16 -3.41 17.63 5.32
C LEU A 16 -2.88 18.51 4.18
N ASP A 17 -3.74 18.94 3.26
CA ASP A 17 -3.37 19.95 2.26
C ASP A 17 -3.48 21.38 2.84
N GLU A 18 -3.18 22.38 2.02
CA GLU A 18 -3.30 23.80 2.38
C GLU A 18 -4.76 24.24 2.64
N GLN A 19 -5.74 23.47 2.19
CA GLN A 19 -7.17 23.71 2.36
C GLN A 19 -7.75 22.98 3.58
N GLY A 20 -6.94 22.27 4.37
CA GLY A 20 -7.38 21.50 5.53
C GLY A 20 -8.05 20.16 5.20
N VAL A 21 -7.91 19.66 3.97
CA VAL A 21 -8.46 18.40 3.49
C VAL A 21 -7.40 17.31 3.59
N ARG A 22 -7.76 16.16 4.17
CA ARG A 22 -6.89 14.98 4.21
C ARG A 22 -6.82 14.32 2.84
N ARG A 23 -5.61 14.09 2.33
CA ARG A 23 -5.37 13.34 1.11
C ARG A 23 -4.43 12.17 1.35
N VAL A 24 -4.69 11.06 0.68
CA VAL A 24 -3.76 9.93 0.60
C VAL A 24 -2.55 10.39 -0.21
N GLN A 25 -1.36 10.33 0.38
CA GLN A 25 -0.11 10.63 -0.30
C GLN A 25 0.49 9.38 -0.93
N GLU A 26 0.37 8.24 -0.26
CA GLU A 26 0.88 6.97 -0.74
C GLU A 26 0.17 5.82 -0.03
N ILE A 27 0.18 4.68 -0.69
CA ILE A 27 -0.20 3.39 -0.12
C ILE A 27 0.95 2.45 -0.38
N VAL A 28 1.56 1.92 0.68
CA VAL A 28 2.72 1.02 0.59
C VAL A 28 2.39 -0.36 1.14
N ALA A 29 2.89 -1.39 0.47
CA ALA A 29 2.92 -2.75 0.95
C ALA A 29 4.03 -2.92 1.97
N VAL A 30 3.73 -3.60 3.07
CA VAL A 30 4.70 -4.00 4.09
C VAL A 30 4.78 -5.53 4.09
N PRO A 31 5.68 -6.14 3.33
CA PRO A 31 5.80 -7.61 3.26
C PRO A 31 6.31 -8.24 4.56
N GLY A 32 6.74 -7.43 5.53
CA GLY A 32 7.33 -7.89 6.78
C GLY A 32 8.79 -8.36 6.64
N ARG A 33 9.42 -8.10 5.48
CA ARG A 33 10.86 -8.32 5.28
C ARG A 33 11.64 -7.21 5.97
N VAL A 34 12.68 -7.62 6.71
CA VAL A 34 13.63 -6.70 7.34
C VAL A 34 15.01 -7.06 6.85
N GLU A 35 15.69 -6.09 6.26
CA GLU A 35 17.07 -6.19 5.79
C GLU A 35 17.91 -5.12 6.48
N ALA A 36 19.00 -5.51 7.13
CA ALA A 36 19.91 -4.60 7.84
C ALA A 36 19.20 -3.60 8.78
N ASP A 37 18.21 -4.08 9.55
CA ASP A 37 17.34 -3.30 10.45
C ASP A 37 16.38 -2.30 9.78
N VAL A 38 16.26 -2.33 8.45
CA VAL A 38 15.31 -1.53 7.66
C VAL A 38 14.13 -2.40 7.22
N ILE A 39 12.91 -1.89 7.40
CA ILE A 39 11.69 -2.53 6.87
C ILE A 39 11.59 -2.18 5.39
N GLU A 40 11.55 -3.19 4.54
CA GLU A 40 11.30 -2.97 3.13
C GLU A 40 9.83 -2.70 2.87
N THR A 41 9.57 -1.82 1.92
CA THR A 41 8.22 -1.45 1.49
C THR A 41 8.18 -1.33 -0.02
N GLU A 42 7.01 -1.60 -0.61
CA GLU A 42 6.76 -1.40 -2.04
C GLU A 42 5.57 -0.47 -2.23
N SER A 43 5.74 0.59 -3.03
CA SER A 43 4.65 1.50 -3.35
C SER A 43 3.58 0.82 -4.20
N ILE A 44 2.33 0.83 -3.73
CA ILE A 44 1.16 0.40 -4.50
C ILE A 44 0.53 1.62 -5.18
N PHE A 45 0.44 2.75 -4.48
CA PHE A 45 -0.01 4.02 -5.03
C PHE A 45 0.86 5.18 -4.53
N GLU A 46 1.09 6.16 -5.39
CA GLU A 46 1.85 7.38 -5.08
C GLU A 46 1.09 8.60 -5.59
N ARG A 47 1.11 9.70 -4.82
CA ARG A 47 0.55 10.96 -5.29
C ARG A 47 1.57 11.70 -6.14
N VAL A 48 1.25 11.87 -7.42
CA VAL A 48 2.06 12.58 -8.40
C VAL A 48 1.18 13.63 -9.07
N ASP A 49 1.68 14.88 -9.09
CA ASP A 49 0.98 16.03 -9.66
C ASP A 49 -0.46 16.22 -9.15
N GLY A 50 -0.67 15.94 -7.87
CA GLY A 50 -1.97 16.09 -7.22
C GLY A 50 -2.93 14.93 -7.43
N GLU A 51 -2.57 13.90 -8.19
CA GLU A 51 -3.38 12.70 -8.44
C GLU A 51 -2.77 11.46 -7.78
N LEU A 52 -3.62 10.55 -7.29
CA LEU A 52 -3.15 9.28 -6.73
C LEU A 52 -3.01 8.27 -7.86
N GLN A 53 -1.77 7.90 -8.20
CA GLN A 53 -1.45 7.06 -9.35
C GLN A 53 -1.02 5.66 -8.90
N ARG A 54 -1.35 4.66 -9.72
CA ARG A 54 -0.96 3.26 -9.51
C ARG A 54 0.54 3.10 -9.75
N ALA A 55 1.26 2.62 -8.74
CA ALA A 55 2.66 2.23 -8.84
C ALA A 55 2.79 0.75 -9.26
N HIS A 56 3.92 0.09 -8.94
CA HIS A 56 4.17 -1.30 -9.35
C HIS A 56 4.00 -2.33 -8.23
N GLY A 57 4.04 -1.90 -6.96
CA GLY A 57 4.00 -2.79 -5.81
C GLY A 57 2.67 -3.53 -5.68
N MET A 58 2.66 -4.66 -4.99
CA MET A 58 1.48 -5.48 -4.77
C MET A 58 1.24 -5.68 -3.27
N PRO A 59 -0.04 -5.81 -2.82
CA PRO A 59 -0.29 -6.18 -1.44
C PRO A 59 0.31 -7.56 -1.13
N PRO A 60 0.81 -7.78 0.09
CA PRO A 60 1.33 -9.09 0.46
C PRO A 60 0.19 -10.13 0.55
N ARG A 61 0.55 -11.41 0.50
CA ARG A 61 -0.38 -12.55 0.69
C ARG A 61 -1.52 -12.60 -0.34
N LEU A 62 -1.18 -12.46 -1.62
CA LEU A 62 -2.11 -12.50 -2.77
C LEU A 62 -3.10 -13.67 -2.73
N ASP A 63 -2.67 -14.84 -2.24
CA ASP A 63 -3.52 -16.02 -2.10
C ASP A 63 -4.78 -15.73 -1.28
N ARG A 64 -4.73 -14.86 -0.25
CA ARG A 64 -5.91 -14.55 0.57
C ARG A 64 -7.01 -13.89 -0.24
N PHE A 65 -6.66 -13.05 -1.21
CA PHE A 65 -7.63 -12.43 -2.12
C PHE A 65 -8.22 -13.49 -3.06
N ALA A 66 -7.37 -14.34 -3.64
CA ALA A 66 -7.80 -15.42 -4.53
C ALA A 66 -8.76 -16.41 -3.85
N HIS A 67 -8.49 -16.79 -2.59
CA HIS A 67 -9.39 -17.67 -1.81
C HIS A 67 -10.77 -17.07 -1.55
N LEU A 68 -10.88 -15.74 -1.59
CA LEU A 68 -12.14 -15.01 -1.46
C LEU A 68 -12.78 -14.69 -2.82
N GLY A 69 -12.18 -15.14 -3.94
CA GLY A 69 -12.64 -14.83 -5.28
C GLY A 69 -12.44 -13.37 -5.68
N ILE A 70 -11.56 -12.64 -5.00
CA ILE A 70 -11.25 -11.23 -5.29
C ILE A 70 -10.11 -11.19 -6.30
N ASP A 71 -10.38 -10.67 -7.49
CA ASP A 71 -9.32 -10.32 -8.44
C ASP A 71 -8.65 -9.01 -7.99
N ILE A 72 -7.53 -9.15 -7.30
CA ILE A 72 -6.79 -8.02 -6.76
C ILE A 72 -6.23 -7.10 -7.87
N HIS A 73 -6.01 -7.59 -9.08
CA HIS A 73 -5.55 -6.75 -10.19
C HIS A 73 -6.65 -5.78 -10.61
N GLN A 74 -7.89 -6.27 -10.76
CA GLN A 74 -9.05 -5.43 -11.06
C GLN A 74 -9.29 -4.37 -9.97
N VAL A 75 -9.18 -4.76 -8.70
CA VAL A 75 -9.29 -3.83 -7.56
C VAL A 75 -8.24 -2.71 -7.64
N LEU A 76 -6.99 -3.06 -7.95
CA LEU A 76 -5.90 -2.08 -8.06
C LEU A 76 -6.00 -1.19 -9.30
N GLU A 77 -6.69 -1.64 -10.35
CA GLU A 77 -7.01 -0.86 -11.54
C GLU A 77 -8.26 0.01 -11.38
N GLY A 78 -9.00 -0.13 -10.26
CA GLY A 78 -10.22 0.62 -9.99
C GLY A 78 -11.44 0.14 -10.78
N ALA A 79 -11.38 -1.07 -11.34
CA ALA A 79 -12.50 -1.74 -12.00
C ALA A 79 -13.19 -2.67 -10.99
N LEU A 80 -14.37 -2.27 -10.48
CA LEU A 80 -15.25 -3.12 -9.66
C LEU A 80 -16.54 -3.44 -10.42
#